data_AF-A0A0D6L3Z9-F1
#
_entry.id   AF-A0A0D6L3Z9-F1
#
_cell.length_a   1.000
_cell.length_b   1.000
_cell.length_c   1.000
_cell.angle_alpha   90.00
_cell.angle_beta   90.00
_cell.angle_gamma   90.00
#
_symmetry.space_group_name_H-M   'P 1'
#
loop_
_entity.id
_entity.type
_entity.pdbx_description
1 polymer ?
#
loop_
_entity_poly.entity_id
_entity_poly.type
_entity_poly.pdbx_seq_one_letter_code
_entity_poly.pdbx_strand_id
1 'polypeptide(L)'
;ILEHNEVCRSGLARMSIRTGDIRKGIQLARDLHGRVVKRDCAIILEQLKQYGEAADLYELGQFYDRAAAVCLKAKAWGKVGELLPKVRSPKIHAQYGKVMEAEKRYKEAAVAYRNARDYDNLVRMLLDHLNMAEEAVKVVRESRSIEGAKLVAKFFSQLGDHASAIRFLVLSNCHQ
;
A
#
# COMPACT_ATOMS: atom_id res chain seq x y z
N ILE A 1 19.92 35.63 8.47
CA ILE A 1 21.14 34.79 8.65
C ILE A 1 20.78 33.35 9.01
N LEU A 2 19.89 33.11 9.98
CA LEU A 2 19.49 31.75 10.39
C LEU A 2 18.85 30.94 9.25
N GLU A 3 17.90 31.52 8.50
CA GLU A 3 17.27 30.82 7.36
C GLU A 3 18.26 30.50 6.23
N HIS A 4 19.19 31.41 5.93
CA HIS A 4 20.24 31.16 4.95
C HIS A 4 21.16 30.00 5.37
N ASN A 5 21.50 29.92 6.66
CA ASN A 5 22.30 28.83 7.20
C ASN A 5 21.57 27.48 7.10
N GLU A 6 20.25 27.46 7.31
CA GLU A 6 19.45 26.24 7.13
C GLU A 6 19.40 25.80 5.65
N VAL A 7 19.26 26.74 4.72
CA VAL A 7 19.31 26.44 3.28
C VAL A 7 20.69 25.90 2.89
N CYS A 8 21.78 26.49 3.36
CA CYS A 8 23.13 25.99 3.10
C CYS A 8 23.34 24.59 3.70
N ARG A 9 22.90 24.35 4.94
CA ARG A 9 22.94 23.02 5.58
C ARG A 9 22.10 21.99 4.82
N SER A 10 20.96 22.39 4.27
CA SER A 10 20.13 21.52 3.43
C SER A 10 20.83 21.13 2.12
N GLY A 11 21.59 22.06 1.52
CA GLY A 11 22.43 21.80 0.36
C GLY A 11 23.54 20.80 0.70
N LEU A 12 24.18 21.00 1.85
CA LEU A 12 25.25 20.13 2.34
C LEU A 12 24.74 18.71 2.61
N ALA A 13 23.59 18.55 3.29
CA ALA A 13 22.97 17.25 3.52
C ALA A 13 22.67 16.50 2.21
N ARG A 14 22.05 17.18 1.23
CA ARG A 14 21.76 16.60 -0.09
C ARG A 14 23.03 16.17 -0.82
N MET A 15 24.09 17.00 -0.76
CA MET A 15 25.32 16.67 -1.45
C MET A 15 26.12 15.56 -0.78
N SER A 16 26.17 15.52 0.56
CA SER A 16 26.84 14.43 1.29
C SER A 16 26.25 13.06 0.94
N ILE A 17 24.93 12.98 0.76
CA ILE A 17 24.27 11.73 0.31
C ILE A 17 24.72 11.39 -1.12
N ARG A 18 24.72 12.37 -2.04
CA ARG A 18 25.13 12.14 -3.45
C ARG A 18 26.60 11.74 -3.59
N THR A 19 27.48 12.25 -2.73
CA THR A 19 28.91 11.91 -2.76
C THR A 19 29.22 10.57 -2.09
N GLY A 20 28.22 9.86 -1.54
CA GLY A 20 28.37 8.54 -0.94
C GLY A 20 28.50 8.53 0.59
N ASP A 21 28.59 9.69 1.23
CA ASP A 21 28.64 9.86 2.69
C ASP A 21 27.22 9.84 3.29
N ILE A 22 26.50 8.74 3.05
CA ILE A 22 25.07 8.60 3.35
C ILE A 22 24.78 8.80 4.85
N ARG A 23 25.58 8.18 5.74
CA ARG A 23 25.38 8.27 7.20
C ARG A 23 25.44 9.71 7.70
N LYS A 24 26.43 10.48 7.25
CA LYS A 24 26.57 11.89 7.61
C LYS A 24 25.42 12.71 7.04
N GLY A 25 25.06 12.46 5.78
CA GLY A 25 23.93 13.11 5.12
C GLY A 25 22.60 12.89 5.84
N ILE A 26 22.36 11.69 6.37
CA ILE A 26 21.15 11.37 7.17
C ILE A 26 21.17 12.09 8.51
N GLN A 27 22.29 12.13 9.22
CA GLN A 27 22.41 12.88 10.48
C GLN A 27 22.11 14.36 10.27
N LEU A 28 22.72 14.96 9.25
CA LEU A 28 22.46 16.34 8.89
C LEU A 28 20.99 16.59 8.52
N ALA A 29 20.35 15.66 7.80
CA ALA A 29 18.94 15.76 7.47
C ALA A 29 18.01 15.58 8.69
N ARG A 30 18.44 14.84 9.72
CA ARG A 30 17.71 14.67 10.99
C ARG A 30 17.75 15.95 11.83
N ASP A 31 18.90 16.59 11.89
CA ASP A 31 19.11 17.82 12.66
C ASP A 31 18.36 19.02 12.06
N LEU A 32 17.98 18.93 10.78
CA LEU A 32 17.19 19.95 10.10
C LEU A 32 15.69 19.79 10.37
N HIS A 33 15.05 20.90 10.75
CA HIS A 33 13.61 20.99 11.00
C HIS A 33 12.78 21.00 9.70
N GLY A 34 13.41 21.33 8.56
CA GLY A 34 12.75 21.45 7.27
C GLY A 34 12.27 20.11 6.72
N ARG A 35 10.95 19.90 6.64
CA ARG A 35 10.34 18.68 6.06
C ARG A 35 10.71 18.47 4.60
N VAL A 36 10.88 19.56 3.85
CA VAL A 36 11.25 19.52 2.42
C VAL A 36 12.63 18.91 2.23
N VAL A 37 13.59 19.24 3.11
CA VAL A 37 14.96 18.71 3.05
C VAL A 37 14.96 17.20 3.26
N LYS A 38 14.20 16.70 4.24
CA LYS A 38 14.07 15.25 4.50
C LYS A 38 13.52 14.51 3.27
N ARG A 39 12.52 15.10 2.61
CA ARG A 39 11.96 14.57 1.36
C ARG A 39 13.00 14.56 0.23
N ASP A 40 13.71 15.65 0.01
CA ASP A 40 14.70 15.75 -1.06
C ASP A 40 15.88 14.78 -0.84
N CYS A 41 16.34 14.65 0.41
CA CYS A 41 17.35 13.67 0.79
C CYS A 41 16.85 12.23 0.56
N ALA A 42 15.60 11.93 0.92
CA ALA A 42 15.01 10.61 0.68
C ALA A 42 14.86 10.28 -0.81
N ILE A 43 14.52 11.26 -1.66
CA ILE A 43 14.47 11.09 -3.13
C ILE A 43 15.85 10.73 -3.69
N ILE A 44 16.90 11.39 -3.19
CA ILE A 44 18.28 11.07 -3.60
C ILE A 44 18.65 9.65 -3.17
N LEU A 45 18.28 9.23 -1.96
CA LEU A 45 18.51 7.86 -1.48
C LEU A 45 17.75 6.83 -2.32
N GLU A 46 16.53 7.13 -2.76
CA GLU A 46 15.80 6.27 -3.70
C GLU A 46 16.56 6.11 -5.03
N GLN A 47 17.16 7.19 -5.56
CA GLN A 47 17.99 7.12 -6.77
C GLN A 47 19.24 6.24 -6.58
N LEU A 48 19.82 6.28 -5.37
CA LEU A 48 20.95 5.45 -4.97
C LEU A 48 20.54 4.01 -4.56
N LYS A 49 19.25 3.65 -4.72
CA LYS A 49 18.66 2.35 -4.34
C LYS A 49 18.75 2.03 -2.85
N GLN A 50 18.98 3.02 -1.99
CA GLN A 50 19.01 2.87 -0.53
C GLN A 50 17.61 3.08 0.05
N TYR A 51 16.74 2.08 -0.13
CA TYR A 51 15.32 2.19 0.22
C TYR A 51 15.06 2.18 1.74
N GLY A 52 15.87 1.46 2.52
CA GLY A 52 15.69 1.37 3.97
C GLY A 52 15.86 2.73 4.66
N GLU A 53 16.95 3.43 4.36
CA GLU A 53 17.25 4.75 4.92
C GLU A 53 16.31 5.83 4.36
N ALA A 54 15.91 5.72 3.10
CA ALA A 54 14.91 6.60 2.49
C ALA A 54 13.57 6.53 3.23
N ALA A 55 13.11 5.33 3.59
CA ALA A 55 11.88 5.14 4.35
C ALA A 55 11.92 5.84 5.71
N ASP A 56 13.01 5.65 6.48
CA ASP A 56 13.19 6.28 7.79
C ASP A 56 13.16 7.83 7.69
N LEU A 57 13.75 8.40 6.63
CA LEU A 57 13.70 9.84 6.39
C LEU A 57 12.30 10.35 6.00
N TYR A 58 11.54 9.57 5.24
CA TYR A 58 10.14 9.91 4.94
C TYR A 58 9.25 9.85 6.18
N GLU A 59 9.48 8.87 7.07
CA GLU A 59 8.79 8.78 8.37
C GLU A 59 9.08 10.00 9.24
N LEU A 60 10.36 10.39 9.36
CA LEU A 60 10.77 11.60 10.07
C LEU A 60 10.21 12.89 9.44
N GLY A 61 9.94 12.88 8.14
CA GLY A 61 9.28 13.95 7.40
C GLY A 61 7.75 13.95 7.52
N GLN A 62 7.17 12.95 8.19
CA GLN A 62 5.72 12.67 8.26
C GLN A 62 5.07 12.40 6.89
N PHE A 63 5.85 11.94 5.91
CA PHE A 63 5.37 11.57 4.58
C PHE A 63 5.07 10.07 4.50
N TYR A 64 4.06 9.62 5.25
CA TYR A 64 3.75 8.19 5.40
C TYR A 64 3.38 7.49 4.08
N ASP A 65 2.67 8.18 3.18
CA ASP A 65 2.31 7.62 1.87
C ASP A 65 3.57 7.28 1.03
N ARG A 66 4.57 8.18 1.03
CA ARG A 66 5.83 7.92 0.32
C ARG A 66 6.69 6.90 1.05
N ALA A 67 6.73 6.95 2.39
CA ALA A 67 7.44 5.97 3.20
C ALA A 67 6.96 4.55 2.89
N ALA A 68 5.64 4.32 2.87
CA ALA A 68 5.07 3.02 2.56
C ALA A 68 5.40 2.55 1.13
N ALA A 69 5.33 3.45 0.14
CA ALA A 69 5.72 3.13 -1.24
C ALA A 69 7.19 2.72 -1.37
N VAL A 70 8.08 3.33 -0.60
CA VAL A 70 9.51 2.97 -0.57
C VAL A 70 9.75 1.69 0.22
N CYS A 71 9.07 1.50 1.35
CA CYS A 71 9.14 0.25 2.11
C CYS A 71 8.67 -0.96 1.28
N LEU A 72 7.66 -0.77 0.41
CA LEU A 72 7.23 -1.78 -0.57
C LEU A 72 8.37 -2.16 -1.53
N LYS A 73 9.11 -1.17 -2.06
CA LYS A 73 10.30 -1.41 -2.91
C LYS A 73 11.44 -2.08 -2.13
N ALA A 74 11.60 -1.72 -0.85
CA ALA A 74 12.60 -2.28 0.05
C ALA A 74 12.30 -3.73 0.50
N LYS A 75 11.12 -4.28 0.15
CA LYS A 75 10.59 -5.55 0.66
C LYS A 75 10.50 -5.60 2.20
N ALA A 76 10.30 -4.46 2.83
CA ALA A 76 10.23 -4.33 4.29
C ALA A 76 8.77 -4.45 4.78
N TRP A 77 8.18 -5.65 4.67
CA TRP A 77 6.75 -5.88 4.90
C TRP A 77 6.28 -5.50 6.30
N GLY A 78 7.06 -5.83 7.33
CA GLY A 78 6.73 -5.50 8.72
C GLY A 78 6.57 -3.99 8.92
N LYS A 79 7.53 -3.20 8.42
CA LYS A 79 7.45 -1.74 8.45
C LYS A 79 6.26 -1.20 7.67
N VAL A 80 5.94 -1.77 6.50
CA VAL A 80 4.75 -1.34 5.75
C VAL A 80 3.49 -1.54 6.59
N GLY A 81 3.31 -2.72 7.20
CA GLY A 81 2.16 -3.04 8.04
C GLY A 81 1.94 -2.04 9.18
N GLU A 82 3.02 -1.60 9.85
CA GLU A 82 2.97 -0.57 10.90
C GLU A 82 2.62 0.83 10.37
N LEU A 83 3.00 1.14 9.12
CA LEU A 83 2.71 2.39 8.45
C LEU A 83 1.30 2.43 7.85
N LEU A 84 0.73 1.29 7.45
CA LEU A 84 -0.57 1.21 6.77
C LEU A 84 -1.70 1.98 7.49
N PRO A 85 -1.84 1.95 8.83
CA PRO A 85 -2.89 2.73 9.52
C PRO A 85 -2.73 4.25 9.37
N LYS A 86 -1.51 4.74 9.13
CA LYS A 86 -1.22 6.17 8.92
C LYS A 86 -1.35 6.58 7.45
N VAL A 87 -1.28 5.61 6.53
CA VAL A 87 -1.43 5.82 5.09
C VAL A 87 -2.89 6.03 4.74
N ARG A 88 -3.20 7.21 4.20
CA ARG A 88 -4.56 7.56 3.79
C ARG A 88 -4.86 7.13 2.36
N SER A 89 -3.84 6.91 1.54
CA SER A 89 -4.01 6.62 0.12
C SER A 89 -4.43 5.17 -0.14
N PRO A 90 -5.63 4.91 -0.70
CA PRO A 90 -6.09 3.56 -1.01
C PRO A 90 -5.21 2.86 -2.06
N LYS A 91 -4.54 3.63 -2.93
CA LYS A 91 -3.64 3.09 -3.97
C LYS A 91 -2.47 2.31 -3.38
N ILE A 92 -1.95 2.76 -2.24
CA ILE A 92 -0.81 2.09 -1.57
C ILE A 92 -1.28 0.80 -0.93
N HIS A 93 -2.47 0.79 -0.30
CA HIS A 93 -3.08 -0.42 0.24
C HIS A 93 -3.31 -1.47 -0.85
N ALA A 94 -3.80 -1.07 -2.04
CA ALA A 94 -3.95 -1.96 -3.19
C ALA A 94 -2.61 -2.50 -3.71
N GLN A 95 -1.57 -1.66 -3.75
CA GLN A 95 -0.21 -2.10 -4.12
C GLN A 95 0.35 -3.10 -3.11
N TYR A 96 0.17 -2.85 -1.81
CA TYR A 96 0.56 -3.80 -0.76
C TYR A 96 -0.18 -5.12 -0.89
N GLY A 97 -1.49 -5.10 -1.17
CA GLY A 97 -2.30 -6.29 -1.43
C GLY A 97 -1.73 -7.15 -2.58
N LYS A 98 -1.39 -6.52 -3.72
CA LYS A 98 -0.80 -7.23 -4.88
C LYS A 98 0.55 -7.87 -4.56
N VAL A 99 1.36 -7.20 -3.76
CA VAL A 99 2.66 -7.72 -3.37
C VAL A 99 2.51 -8.89 -2.39
N MET A 100 1.61 -8.78 -1.40
CA MET A 100 1.29 -9.87 -0.48
C MET A 100 0.69 -11.09 -1.18
N GLU A 101 -0.07 -10.87 -2.25
CA GLU A 101 -0.59 -11.93 -3.12
C GLU A 101 0.55 -12.69 -3.82
N ALA A 102 1.55 -11.98 -4.36
CA ALA A 102 2.75 -12.59 -4.95
C ALA A 102 3.56 -13.39 -3.91
N GLU A 103 3.55 -12.97 -2.64
CA GLU A 103 4.18 -13.70 -1.54
C GLU A 103 3.32 -14.84 -0.97
N LYS A 104 2.14 -15.11 -1.55
CA LYS A 104 1.17 -16.12 -1.08
C LYS A 104 0.63 -15.87 0.33
N ARG A 105 0.74 -14.63 0.83
CA ARG A 105 0.20 -14.20 2.14
C ARG A 105 -1.22 -13.68 1.99
N TYR A 106 -2.13 -14.59 1.60
CA TYR A 106 -3.49 -14.23 1.18
C TYR A 106 -4.33 -13.55 2.27
N LYS A 107 -4.13 -13.89 3.55
CA LYS A 107 -4.85 -13.28 4.68
C LYS A 107 -4.51 -11.79 4.84
N GLU A 108 -3.23 -11.44 4.72
CA GLU A 108 -2.77 -10.05 4.82
C GLU A 108 -3.17 -9.25 3.57
N ALA A 109 -3.12 -9.89 2.39
CA ALA A 109 -3.63 -9.29 1.16
C ALA A 109 -5.12 -8.94 1.26
N ALA A 110 -5.95 -9.82 1.83
CA ALA A 110 -7.37 -9.57 2.01
C ALA A 110 -7.64 -8.34 2.91
N VAL A 111 -6.94 -8.23 4.04
CA VAL A 111 -7.04 -7.04 4.93
C VAL A 111 -6.61 -5.78 4.20
N ALA A 112 -5.55 -5.85 3.40
CA ALA A 112 -5.06 -4.73 2.60
C ALA A 112 -6.06 -4.27 1.53
N TYR A 113 -6.65 -5.20 0.77
CA TYR A 113 -7.67 -4.88 -0.24
C TYR A 113 -8.95 -4.31 0.41
N ARG A 114 -9.33 -4.80 1.60
CA ARG A 114 -10.42 -4.23 2.40
C ARG A 114 -10.16 -2.77 2.76
N ASN A 115 -8.95 -2.46 3.23
CA ASN A 115 -8.55 -1.08 3.55
C ASN A 115 -8.42 -0.21 2.30
N ALA A 116 -8.03 -0.80 1.16
CA ALA A 116 -7.98 -0.13 -0.14
C ALA A 116 -9.36 0.18 -0.74
N ARG A 117 -10.45 -0.35 -0.14
CA ARG A 117 -11.81 -0.36 -0.73
C ARG A 117 -11.85 -1.02 -2.11
N ASP A 118 -10.92 -1.93 -2.37
CA ASP A 118 -10.86 -2.71 -3.60
C ASP A 118 -11.57 -4.04 -3.35
N TYR A 119 -12.91 -3.96 -3.36
CA TYR A 119 -13.77 -5.09 -3.02
C TYR A 119 -13.74 -6.18 -4.10
N ASP A 120 -13.45 -5.83 -5.35
CA ASP A 120 -13.42 -6.78 -6.46
C ASP A 120 -12.24 -7.74 -6.30
N ASN A 121 -11.04 -7.19 -6.03
CA ASN A 121 -9.86 -8.00 -5.75
C ASN A 121 -10.00 -8.75 -4.41
N LEU A 122 -10.65 -8.15 -3.41
CA LEU A 122 -10.93 -8.83 -2.14
C LEU A 122 -11.83 -10.07 -2.34
N VAL A 123 -12.92 -9.95 -3.09
CA VAL A 123 -13.86 -11.04 -3.33
C VAL A 123 -13.20 -12.15 -4.13
N ARG A 124 -12.43 -11.81 -5.17
CA ARG A 124 -11.63 -12.79 -5.91
C ARG A 124 -10.69 -13.56 -4.98
N MET A 125 -9.95 -12.86 -4.14
CA MET A 125 -9.01 -13.47 -3.19
C MET A 125 -9.68 -14.39 -2.18
N LEU A 126 -10.85 -13.99 -1.66
CA LEU A 126 -11.61 -14.77 -0.68
C LEU A 126 -12.15 -16.08 -1.30
N LEU A 127 -12.59 -16.03 -2.56
CA LEU A 127 -13.13 -17.18 -3.28
C LEU A 127 -12.03 -18.13 -3.79
N ASP A 128 -10.98 -17.61 -4.41
CA ASP A 128 -9.97 -18.44 -5.09
C ASP A 128 -8.95 -19.07 -4.14
N HIS A 129 -8.55 -18.35 -3.08
CA HIS A 129 -7.41 -18.75 -2.23
C HIS A 129 -7.79 -19.10 -0.80
N LEU A 130 -8.80 -18.43 -0.23
CA LEU A 130 -9.20 -18.61 1.16
C LEU A 130 -10.41 -19.55 1.31
N ASN A 131 -11.13 -19.86 0.23
CA ASN A 131 -12.39 -20.62 0.24
C ASN A 131 -13.42 -20.06 1.25
N MET A 132 -13.37 -18.76 1.54
CA MET A 132 -14.24 -18.09 2.50
C MET A 132 -15.45 -17.48 1.80
N ALA A 133 -16.28 -18.33 1.19
CA ALA A 133 -17.43 -17.92 0.39
C ALA A 133 -18.45 -17.08 1.18
N GLU A 134 -18.66 -17.37 2.46
CA GLU A 134 -19.57 -16.60 3.31
C GLU A 134 -19.10 -15.15 3.52
N GLU A 135 -17.80 -14.95 3.73
CA GLU A 135 -17.23 -13.61 3.88
C GLU A 135 -17.27 -12.85 2.56
N ALA A 136 -16.98 -13.53 1.44
CA ALA A 136 -17.11 -12.93 0.11
C ALA A 136 -18.55 -12.44 -0.14
N VAL A 137 -19.56 -13.23 0.24
CA VAL A 137 -20.98 -12.85 0.14
C VAL A 137 -21.29 -11.62 1.01
N LYS A 138 -20.81 -11.57 2.25
CA LYS A 138 -21.00 -10.40 3.13
C LYS A 138 -20.40 -9.14 2.51
N VAL A 139 -19.16 -9.24 2.03
CA VAL A 139 -18.45 -8.13 1.38
C VAL A 139 -19.20 -7.65 0.13
N VAL A 140 -19.71 -8.55 -0.73
CA VAL A 140 -20.49 -8.17 -1.92
C VAL A 140 -21.80 -7.49 -1.53
N ARG A 141 -22.50 -7.97 -0.50
CA ARG A 141 -23.74 -7.36 -0.02
C ARG A 141 -23.52 -5.96 0.56
N GLU A 142 -22.41 -5.76 1.28
CA GLU A 142 -22.03 -4.47 1.85
C GLU A 142 -21.55 -3.48 0.77
N SER A 143 -20.69 -3.93 -0.14
CA SER A 143 -20.09 -3.09 -1.19
C SER A 143 -21.02 -2.84 -2.37
N ARG A 144 -22.03 -3.70 -2.59
CA ARG A 144 -22.90 -3.73 -3.78
C ARG A 144 -22.12 -3.75 -5.10
N SER A 145 -20.93 -4.35 -5.10
CA SER A 145 -20.15 -4.46 -6.34
C SER A 145 -20.79 -5.44 -7.32
N ILE A 146 -20.94 -5.00 -8.56
CA ILE A 146 -21.45 -5.77 -9.70
C ILE A 146 -20.45 -6.87 -10.07
N GLU A 147 -19.16 -6.56 -10.14
CA GLU A 147 -18.12 -7.52 -10.51
C GLU A 147 -17.91 -8.59 -9.44
N GLY A 148 -17.90 -8.17 -8.17
CA GLY A 148 -17.87 -9.10 -7.03
C GLY A 148 -19.07 -10.05 -7.01
N ALA A 149 -20.28 -9.54 -7.30
CA ALA A 149 -21.48 -10.37 -7.39
C ALA A 149 -21.42 -11.39 -8.55
N LYS A 150 -20.85 -11.03 -9.71
CA LYS A 150 -20.60 -11.97 -10.82
C LYS A 150 -19.64 -13.09 -10.43
N LEU A 151 -18.55 -12.77 -9.73
CA LEU A 151 -17.58 -13.76 -9.25
C LEU A 151 -18.21 -14.76 -8.27
N VAL A 152 -18.96 -14.24 -7.30
CA VAL A 152 -19.70 -15.07 -6.34
C VAL A 152 -20.73 -15.97 -7.04
N ALA A 153 -21.48 -15.43 -8.01
CA ALA A 153 -22.46 -16.22 -8.77
C ALA A 153 -21.81 -17.37 -9.56
N LYS A 154 -20.66 -17.12 -10.20
CA LYS A 154 -19.89 -18.17 -10.90
C LYS A 154 -19.42 -19.26 -9.94
N PHE A 155 -18.93 -18.88 -8.77
CA PHE A 155 -18.48 -19.83 -7.74
C PHE A 155 -19.63 -20.74 -7.25
N PHE A 156 -20.79 -20.17 -6.92
CA PHE A 156 -21.97 -20.97 -6.52
C PHE A 156 -22.52 -21.83 -7.65
N SER A 157 -22.43 -21.38 -8.91
CA SER A 157 -22.83 -22.19 -10.06
C SER A 157 -21.92 -23.41 -10.26
N GLN A 158 -20.62 -23.30 -9.95
CA GLN A 158 -19.70 -24.45 -10.00
C GLN A 158 -19.94 -25.45 -8.86
N LEU A 159 -20.40 -24.96 -7.71
CA LEU A 159 -20.79 -25.80 -6.56
C LEU A 159 -22.16 -26.49 -6.74
N GLY A 160 -22.91 -26.17 -7.80
CA GLY A 160 -24.24 -26.72 -8.06
C GLY A 160 -25.39 -26.01 -7.34
N ASP A 161 -25.13 -24.92 -6.60
CA ASP A 161 -26.17 -24.09 -5.99
C ASP A 161 -26.62 -22.98 -6.95
N HIS A 162 -27.48 -23.37 -7.89
CA HIS A 162 -28.03 -22.47 -8.89
C HIS A 162 -29.00 -21.43 -8.29
N ALA A 163 -29.66 -21.74 -7.16
CA ALA A 163 -30.59 -20.82 -6.52
C ALA A 163 -29.87 -19.59 -5.95
N SER A 164 -28.75 -19.81 -5.27
CA SER A 164 -27.89 -18.72 -4.79
C SER A 164 -27.23 -17.97 -5.95
N ALA A 165 -26.77 -18.67 -6.98
CA ALA A 165 -26.17 -18.05 -8.16
C ALA A 165 -27.13 -17.07 -8.86
N ILE A 166 -28.39 -17.46 -9.08
CA ILE A 166 -29.42 -16.61 -9.70
C ILE A 166 -29.65 -15.34 -8.85
N ARG A 167 -29.72 -15.47 -7.52
CA ARG A 167 -29.90 -14.31 -6.63
C ARG A 167 -28.78 -13.28 -6.77
N PHE A 168 -27.52 -13.72 -6.87
CA PHE A 168 -26.38 -12.81 -7.06
C PHE A 168 -26.28 -12.26 -8.49
N LEU A 169 -26.74 -13.01 -9.50
CA LEU A 169 -26.89 -12.51 -10.88
C LEU A 169 -27.93 -11.38 -10.96
N VAL A 170 -29.07 -11.54 -10.28
CA VAL A 170 -30.06 -10.46 -10.17
C VAL A 170 -29.49 -9.26 -9.43
N LEU A 171 -28.72 -9.48 -8.35
CA LEU A 171 -28.09 -8.41 -7.57
C LEU A 171 -27.04 -7.61 -8.37
N SER A 172 -26.38 -8.25 -9.34
CA SER A 172 -25.42 -7.60 -10.23
C SER A 172 -26.08 -6.85 -11.40
N ASN A 173 -27.41 -6.85 -11.49
CA ASN A 173 -28.17 -6.14 -12.53
C ASN A 173 -27.64 -6.40 -13.96
N CYS A 174 -27.22 -7.64 -14.24
CA CYS A 174 -26.75 -8.06 -15.56
C CYS A 174 -27.93 -8.19 -16.54
N HIS A 175 -28.57 -7.07 -16.85
CA HIS A 175 -29.46 -6.90 -17.99
C HIS A 175 -28.81 -5.86 -18.92
N GLN A 176 -27.68 -6.22 -19.54
CA GLN A 176 -27.15 -5.61 -20.76
C GLN A 176 -26.02 -6.45 -21.34
#